data_AF-A0A4D4MVF6-F1
#
_entry.id   AF-A0A4D4MVF6-F1
#
_cell.length_a   1.000
_cell.length_b   1.000
_cell.length_c   1.000
_cell.angle_alpha   90.00
_cell.angle_beta   90.00
_cell.angle_gamma   90.00
#
_symmetry.space_group_name_H-M   'P 1'
#
loop_
_entity.id
_entity.type
_entity.pdbx_description
1 polymer ?
#
loop_
_entity_poly.entity_id
_entity_poly.type
_entity_poly.pdbx_seq_one_letter_code
_entity_poly.pdbx_strand_id
1 'polypeptide(L)' 'MVTAPHTNLVEALGTRYVSPDAFVEDVRVPQRYNRLLLYTANMMHSATGYWGVDLEEKRMTAVFFWMA' A
#
# COMPACT_ATOMS: atom_id res chain seq x y z
N MET A 1 -22.68 -0.24 4.50
CA MET A 1 -21.58 0.56 3.91
C MET A 1 -21.17 1.60 4.93
N VAL A 2 -19.88 1.72 5.23
CA VAL A 2 -19.38 2.86 6.01
C VAL A 2 -19.39 4.05 5.07
N THR A 3 -20.21 5.07 5.38
CA THR A 3 -20.18 6.34 4.65
C THR A 3 -18.79 6.94 4.88
N ALA A 4 -17.99 7.09 3.82
CA ALA A 4 -16.69 7.71 3.95
C ALA A 4 -16.90 9.20 4.33
N PRO A 5 -16.37 9.67 5.48
CA PRO A 5 -16.56 11.07 5.90
C PRO A 5 -15.81 12.06 4.99
N HIS A 6 -14.86 11.57 4.19
CA HIS A 6 -14.03 12.35 3.29
C HIS A 6 -13.85 11.61 1.96
N THR A 7 -13.65 12.36 0.87
CA THR A 7 -13.48 11.82 -0.48
C THR A 7 -12.05 11.30 -0.71
N ASN A 8 -11.07 11.86 -0.01
CA ASN A 8 -9.65 11.55 -0.16
C ASN A 8 -8.85 11.88 1.11
N LEU A 9 -7.56 11.52 1.11
CA LEU A 9 -6.66 11.76 2.25
C LEU A 9 -6.37 13.25 2.50
N VAL A 10 -6.37 14.10 1.47
CA VAL A 10 -6.13 15.54 1.66
C VAL A 10 -7.28 16.17 2.45
N GLU A 11 -8.52 15.80 2.13
CA GLU A 11 -9.70 16.19 2.90
C GLU A 11 -9.67 15.63 4.32
N ALA A 12 -9.27 14.36 4.49
CA ALA A 12 -9.21 13.73 5.80
C ALA A 12 -8.12 14.33 6.71
N LEU A 13 -6.99 14.76 6.15
CA LEU A 13 -5.84 15.28 6.89
C LEU A 13 -5.81 16.81 6.99
N GLY A 14 -6.60 17.52 6.18
CA GLY A 14 -6.59 18.98 6.09
C GLY A 14 -5.30 19.58 5.53
N THR A 15 -4.42 18.76 4.95
CA THR A 15 -3.12 19.17 4.40
C THR A 15 -2.71 18.25 3.25
N ARG A 16 -1.90 18.80 2.33
CA ARG A 16 -1.27 18.02 1.25
C ARG A 16 0.01 17.32 1.69
N TYR A 17 0.65 17.84 2.75
CA TYR A 17 1.94 17.37 3.23
C TYR A 17 1.82 16.97 4.69
N VAL A 18 2.42 15.84 5.01
CA VAL A 18 2.60 15.37 6.39
C VAL A 18 4.08 15.17 6.65
N SER A 19 4.44 15.12 7.93
CA SER A 19 5.80 14.77 8.35
C SER A 19 6.16 13.36 7.85
N PRO A 20 7.45 13.07 7.54
CA PRO A 20 7.88 11.73 7.10
C PRO A 20 7.53 10.59 8.07
N ASP A 21 7.31 10.89 9.35
CA ASP A 21 6.95 9.97 10.42
C ASP A 21 5.45 9.99 10.77
N ALA A 22 4.60 10.61 9.96
CA ALA A 22 3.16 10.69 10.19
C ALA A 22 2.42 9.35 10.02
N PHE A 23 3.08 8.33 9.45
CA PHE A 23 2.53 6.99 9.27
C PHE A 23 3.41 5.97 10.00
N VAL A 24 2.75 5.01 10.63
CA VAL A 24 3.40 3.85 11.27
C VAL A 24 3.03 2.59 10.51
N GLU A 25 3.94 1.63 10.49
CA GLU A 25 3.65 0.31 9.94
C GLU A 25 2.68 -0.43 10.86
N ASP A 26 1.48 -0.72 10.35
CA ASP A 26 0.48 -1.53 11.06
C ASP A 26 0.65 -3.03 10.75
N VAL A 27 0.78 -3.37 9.46
CA VAL A 27 0.90 -4.76 9.00
C VAL A 27 2.06 -4.91 8.03
N ARG A 28 2.95 -5.87 8.31
CA ARG A 28 4.01 -6.31 7.39
C ARG A 28 3.71 -7.67 6.82
N VAL A 29 3.73 -7.76 5.50
CA VAL A 29 3.59 -9.04 4.79
C VAL A 29 4.94 -9.43 4.19
N PRO A 30 5.59 -10.51 4.67
CA PRO A 30 6.84 -10.95 4.08
C PRO A 30 6.63 -11.42 2.65
N GLN A 31 7.62 -11.12 1.80
CA GLN A 31 7.64 -11.61 0.43
C GLN A 31 7.62 -13.14 0.42
N ARG A 32 6.75 -13.69 -0.43
CA ARG A 32 6.69 -15.11 -0.73
C ARG A 32 6.40 -15.27 -2.20
N TYR A 33 7.24 -16.04 -2.89
CA TYR A 33 7.02 -16.34 -4.30
C TYR A 33 5.65 -17.00 -4.51
N ASN A 34 4.96 -16.60 -5.57
CA ASN A 34 3.67 -17.13 -5.98
C ASN A 34 2.55 -17.01 -4.92
N ARG A 35 2.52 -15.88 -4.18
CA ARG A 35 1.45 -15.54 -3.24
C ARG A 35 0.53 -14.46 -3.83
N LEU A 36 -0.77 -14.70 -3.78
CA LEU A 36 -1.79 -13.66 -3.98
C LEU A 36 -2.05 -12.93 -2.66
N LEU A 37 -2.00 -11.60 -2.69
CA LEU A 37 -2.41 -10.74 -1.57
C LEU A 37 -3.70 -10.02 -1.96
N LEU A 38 -4.71 -10.16 -1.11
CA LEU A 38 -5.99 -9.49 -1.24
C LEU A 38 -6.25 -8.65 0.02
N TYR A 39 -6.49 -7.37 -0.17
CA TYR A 39 -6.77 -6.40 0.88
C TYR A 39 -7.76 -5.34 0.35
N THR A 40 -8.35 -4.57 1.25
CA THR A 40 -9.25 -3.48 0.87
C THR A 40 -8.46 -2.29 0.32
N ALA A 41 -8.86 -1.78 -0.85
CA ALA A 41 -8.11 -0.73 -1.55
C ALA A 41 -8.02 0.62 -0.81
N ASN A 42 -8.79 0.81 0.26
CA ASN A 42 -8.69 1.97 1.15
C ASN A 42 -7.55 1.89 2.17
N MET A 43 -6.75 0.81 2.16
CA MET A 43 -5.56 0.67 2.98
C MET A 43 -4.34 1.31 2.29
N MET A 44 -3.68 2.23 2.99
CA MET A 44 -2.39 2.76 2.55
C MET A 44 -1.34 1.64 2.61
N HIS A 45 -0.56 1.48 1.55
CA HIS A 45 0.44 0.42 1.46
C HIS A 45 1.67 0.89 0.67
N SER A 46 2.79 0.23 0.90
CA SER A 46 4.03 0.45 0.18
C SER A 46 4.76 -0.88 -0.04
N ALA A 47 5.36 -1.03 -1.21
CA ALA A 47 6.20 -2.18 -1.55
C ALA A 47 7.65 -1.91 -1.12
N THR A 48 7.90 -1.98 0.19
CA THR A 48 9.26 -1.78 0.73
C THR A 48 10.13 -3.01 0.43
N GLY A 49 11.39 -2.80 0.02
CA GLY A 49 12.32 -3.91 -0.26
C GLY A 49 12.33 -4.39 -1.71
N TYR A 50 11.61 -3.74 -2.62
CA TYR A 50 11.69 -3.97 -4.06
C TYR A 50 12.86 -3.17 -4.65
N TRP A 51 14.08 -3.52 -4.24
CA TRP A 51 15.31 -2.90 -4.73
C TRP A 51 16.35 -3.99 -5.00
N GLY A 52 17.25 -3.72 -5.93
CA GLY A 52 18.30 -4.65 -6.32
C GLY A 52 18.63 -4.60 -7.81
N VAL A 53 19.83 -4.99 -8.15
CA VAL A 53 20.33 -4.98 -9.55
C VAL A 53 20.37 -6.39 -10.14
N ASP A 54 20.53 -7.39 -9.29
CA ASP A 54 20.61 -8.79 -9.65
C ASP A 54 19.23 -9.45 -9.76
N LEU A 55 19.13 -10.49 -10.59
CA LEU A 55 17.85 -11.17 -10.86
C LEU A 55 17.22 -11.77 -9.59
N GLU A 56 18.04 -12.22 -8.66
CA GLU A 56 17.61 -12.80 -7.38
C GLU A 56 17.01 -11.77 -6.41
N GLU A 57 17.31 -10.49 -6.60
CA GLU A 57 16.79 -9.37 -5.81
C GLU A 57 15.57 -8.74 -6.50
N LYS A 58 15.49 -8.82 -7.83
CA LYS A 58 14.34 -8.33 -8.59
C LYS A 58 13.07 -9.05 -8.17
N ARG A 59 12.00 -8.27 -8.06
CA ARG A 59 10.68 -8.75 -7.69
C ARG A 59 9.71 -8.36 -8.80
N MET A 60 9.01 -9.36 -9.34
CA MET A 60 7.93 -9.16 -10.31
C MET A 60 6.60 -9.42 -9.61
N THR A 61 5.60 -8.60 -9.90
CA THR A 61 4.26 -8.71 -9.35
C THR A 61 3.27 -8.24 -10.40
N ALA A 62 2.14 -8.93 -10.53
CA ALA A 62 0.98 -8.43 -11.25
C ALA A 62 0.02 -7.81 -10.24
N VAL A 63 -0.42 -6.58 -10.52
CA VAL A 63 -1.35 -5.84 -9.66
C VAL A 63 -2.68 -5.70 -10.40
N PHE A 64 -3.77 -5.99 -9.69
CA PHE A 64 -5.12 -5.90 -10.22
C PHE A 64 -5.98 -5.06 -9.27
N PHE A 65 -6.93 -4.36 -9.86
CA PHE A 65 -7.97 -3.66 -9.12
C PHE A 65 -9.32 -4.14 -9.67
N TRP A 66 -10.29 -4.29 -8.78
CA TRP A 66 -11.68 -4.47 -9.19
C TRP A 66 -12.57 -3.66 -8.25
N MET A 67 -13.73 -3.27 -8.76
CA MET A 67 -14.80 -2.72 -7.94
C MET A 67 -15.80 -3.84 -7.67
N ALA A 68 -16.11 -4.06 -6.40
CA ALA A 68 -17.15 -4.99 -5.95
C ALA A 68 -18.27 -4.20 -5.26
#